data_AF-A0A536ILX5-F1
#
_entry.id   AF-A0A536ILX5-F1
#
_cell.length_a   1.000
_cell.length_b   1.000
_cell.length_c   1.000
_cell.angle_alpha   90.00
_cell.angle_beta   90.00
_cell.angle_gamma   90.00
#
_symmetry.space_group_name_H-M   'P 1'
#
loop_
_entity.id
_entity.type
_entity.pdbx_description
1 polymer ?
#
loop_
_entity_poly.entity_id
_entity_poly.type
_entity_poly.pdbx_seq_one_letter_code
_entity_poly.pdbx_strand_id
1 'polypeptide(L)'
;AQSSTYPYMEIDEEDVTIGHEASVSKVGEEQLFYLMSRGLSEADATAMIVNGFIEPIVKTLPMDYAIEMNRLIQLQMVGAIG
;
A
#
# COMPACT_ATOMS: atom_id res chain seq x y z
N ALA A 1 -13.67 -6.29 4.94
CA ALA A 1 -12.34 -6.58 5.50
C ALA A 1 -12.15 -5.81 6.82
N GLN A 2 -11.50 -6.44 7.80
CA GLN A 2 -11.07 -5.82 9.06
C GLN A 2 -9.54 -5.80 9.09
N SER A 3 -8.94 -4.71 9.57
CA SER A 3 -7.49 -4.61 9.78
C SER A 3 -7.24 -4.32 11.26
N SER A 4 -6.25 -4.99 11.85
CA SER A 4 -5.88 -4.83 13.26
C SER A 4 -4.36 -4.78 13.38
N THR A 5 -3.85 -3.76 14.06
CA THR A 5 -2.42 -3.55 14.31
C THR A 5 -2.19 -3.51 15.82
N TYR A 6 -1.26 -4.32 16.32
CA TYR A 6 -0.95 -4.45 17.75
C TYR A 6 0.52 -4.08 17.98
N PRO A 7 0.85 -2.80 18.17
CA PRO A 7 2.23 -2.39 18.43
C PRO A 7 2.63 -2.72 19.87
N TYR A 8 3.91 -3.03 20.06
CA TYR A 8 4.54 -3.21 21.36
C TYR A 8 5.87 -2.46 21.37
N MET A 9 6.15 -1.74 22.45
CA MET A 9 7.41 -1.02 22.65
C MET A 9 7.85 -1.22 24.09
N GLU A 10 9.08 -1.66 24.27
CA GLU A 10 9.78 -1.79 25.55
C GLU A 10 11.05 -0.94 25.43
N ILE A 11 11.25 -0.03 26.38
CA ILE A 11 12.33 0.98 26.34
C ILE A 11 13.04 0.97 27.68
N ASP A 12 14.30 0.55 27.67
CA ASP A 12 15.16 0.45 28.85
C ASP A 12 16.31 1.46 28.81
N GLU A 13 16.00 2.72 28.48
CA GLU A 13 17.02 3.76 28.30
C GLU A 13 16.50 5.14 28.78
N GLU A 14 17.38 5.95 29.41
CA GLU A 14 16.97 7.16 30.13
C GLU A 14 16.76 8.40 29.23
N ASP A 15 17.48 8.51 28.11
CA ASP A 15 17.39 9.67 27.20
C ASP A 15 17.16 9.22 25.75
N VAL A 16 15.88 9.06 25.39
CA VAL A 16 15.49 8.64 24.04
C VAL A 16 14.31 9.42 23.50
N THR A 17 14.22 9.49 22.17
CA THR A 17 13.02 9.95 21.44
C THR A 17 12.50 8.80 20.58
N ILE A 18 11.25 8.41 20.79
CA ILE A 18 10.59 7.35 20.01
C ILE A 18 9.28 7.88 19.38
N GLY A 19 9.03 7.51 18.13
CA GLY A 19 7.77 7.72 17.44
C GLY A 19 7.27 6.40 16.83
N HIS A 20 5.97 6.15 16.97
CA HIS A 20 5.28 5.04 16.29
C HIS A 20 4.12 5.60 15.48
N GLU A 21 4.00 5.17 14.23
CA GLU A 21 2.88 5.52 13.35
C GLU A 21 2.30 4.25 12.72
N ALA A 22 0.98 4.19 12.67
CA ALA A 22 0.23 3.18 11.93
C ALA A 22 -0.94 3.85 11.24
N SER A 23 -1.09 3.60 9.94
CA SER A 23 -2.23 4.06 9.15
C SER A 23 -2.91 2.88 8.47
N VAL A 24 -4.25 2.92 8.45
CA VAL A 24 -5.09 1.98 7.70
C VAL A 24 -5.95 2.81 6.77
N SER A 25 -5.85 2.53 5.48
CA SER A 25 -6.63 3.23 4.47
C SER A 25 -7.39 2.23 3.60
N LYS A 26 -8.51 2.69 3.06
CA LYS A 26 -9.23 2.03 1.97
C LYS A 26 -8.97 2.80 0.69
N VAL A 27 -9.14 2.15 -0.45
CA VAL A 27 -9.14 2.87 -1.74
C VAL A 27 -10.24 3.93 -1.69
N GLY A 28 -9.85 5.19 -1.89
CA GLY A 28 -10.78 6.32 -1.79
C GLY A 28 -11.73 6.34 -2.99
N GLU A 29 -13.04 6.33 -2.74
CA GLU A 29 -14.06 6.35 -3.80
C GLU A 29 -13.92 7.57 -4.71
N GLU A 30 -13.55 8.73 -4.17
CA GLU A 30 -13.32 9.94 -4.97
C GLU A 30 -12.11 9.81 -5.91
N GLN A 31 -11.02 9.20 -5.43
CA GLN A 31 -9.82 8.95 -6.26
C GLN A 31 -10.12 7.95 -7.36
N LEU A 32 -10.87 6.89 -7.02
CA LEU A 32 -11.31 5.88 -7.97
C LEU A 32 -12.23 6.47 -9.03
N PHE A 33 -13.25 7.23 -8.61
CA PHE A 33 -14.16 7.95 -9.51
C PHE A 33 -13.40 8.92 -10.42
N TYR A 34 -12.46 9.68 -9.87
CA TYR A 34 -11.65 10.61 -10.64
C TYR A 34 -10.84 9.89 -11.73
N LEU A 35 -10.14 8.81 -11.39
CA LEU A 35 -9.34 8.03 -12.35
C LEU A 35 -10.22 7.36 -13.40
N MET A 36 -11.37 6.81 -13.02
CA MET A 36 -12.34 6.23 -13.96
C MET A 36 -12.94 7.29 -14.90
N SER A 37 -13.19 8.50 -14.42
CA SER A 37 -13.66 9.62 -15.26
C SER A 37 -12.63 10.03 -16.32
N ARG A 38 -11.36 9.68 -16.13
CA ARG A 38 -10.27 9.87 -17.11
C ARG A 38 -10.13 8.69 -18.07
N GLY A 39 -11.04 7.72 -18.03
CA GLY A 39 -11.09 6.59 -18.97
C GLY A 39 -10.36 5.33 -18.51
N LEU A 40 -9.86 5.29 -17.27
CA LEU A 40 -9.30 4.06 -16.69
C LEU A 40 -10.42 3.10 -16.30
N SER A 41 -10.19 1.79 -16.48
CA SER A 41 -11.08 0.80 -15.88
C SER A 41 -10.97 0.86 -14.35
N GLU A 42 -11.98 0.37 -13.63
CA GLU A 42 -11.94 0.28 -12.17
C GLU A 42 -10.71 -0.52 -11.68
N ALA A 43 -10.38 -1.60 -12.40
CA ALA A 43 -9.20 -2.42 -12.14
C ALA A 43 -7.90 -1.63 -12.33
N ASP A 44 -7.76 -0.90 -13.43
CA ASP A 44 -6.56 -0.10 -13.71
C ASP A 44 -6.41 1.06 -12.72
N ALA A 45 -7.52 1.73 -12.38
CA ALA A 45 -7.55 2.82 -11.41
C ALA A 45 -7.18 2.32 -10.01
N THR A 46 -7.73 1.17 -9.60
CA THR A 46 -7.38 0.53 -8.31
C THR A 46 -5.91 0.12 -8.29
N ALA A 47 -5.41 -0.50 -9.36
CA ALA A 47 -4.00 -0.85 -9.51
C ALA A 47 -3.09 0.37 -9.40
N MET A 48 -3.46 1.48 -10.04
CA MET A 48 -2.69 2.73 -9.96
C MET A 48 -2.64 3.28 -8.53
N ILE A 49 -3.77 3.30 -7.81
CA ILE A 49 -3.81 3.78 -6.41
C ILE A 49 -2.96 2.88 -5.50
N VAL A 50 -3.12 1.56 -5.60
CA VAL A 50 -2.35 0.60 -4.79
C VAL A 50 -0.86 0.69 -5.10
N ASN A 51 -0.48 0.79 -6.38
CA ASN A 51 0.91 0.95 -6.79
C ASN A 51 1.54 2.24 -6.24
N GLY A 52 0.80 3.36 -6.25
CA GLY A 52 1.26 4.60 -5.63
C GLY A 52 1.46 4.48 -4.11
N PHE A 53 0.62 3.72 -3.42
CA PHE A 53 0.74 3.48 -1.98
C PHE A 53 2.00 2.67 -1.61
N ILE A 54 2.34 1.65 -2.40
CA ILE A 54 3.50 0.78 -2.16
C ILE A 54 4.80 1.32 -2.75
N GLU A 55 4.74 2.31 -3.65
CA GLU A 55 5.89 2.85 -4.40
C GLU A 55 7.09 3.20 -3.48
N PRO A 56 6.90 3.84 -2.31
CA PRO A 56 8.02 4.14 -1.42
C PRO A 56 8.76 2.89 -0.95
N ILE A 57 8.05 1.78 -0.71
CA ILE A 57 8.63 0.50 -0.31
C ILE A 57 9.38 -0.12 -1.47
N VAL A 58 8.75 -0.18 -2.65
CA VAL A 58 9.34 -0.78 -3.85
C VAL A 58 10.65 -0.09 -4.24
N LYS A 59 10.73 1.24 -4.09
CA LYS A 59 11.95 2.02 -4.36
C LYS A 59 13.14 1.70 -3.45
N THR A 60 12.90 1.10 -2.28
CA THR A 60 13.99 0.68 -1.37
C THR A 60 14.59 -0.68 -1.71
N LEU A 61 13.93 -1.45 -2.60
CA LEU A 61 14.39 -2.77 -2.97
C LEU A 61 15.40 -2.71 -4.12
N PRO A 62 16.37 -3.64 -4.19
CA PRO A 62 17.17 -3.84 -5.38
C PRO A 62 16.27 -4.13 -6.59
N MET A 63 16.71 -3.71 -7.78
CA MET A 63 15.89 -3.71 -9.01
C MET A 63 15.23 -5.06 -9.30
N ASP A 64 15.96 -6.16 -9.18
CA ASP A 64 15.44 -7.50 -9.48
C ASP A 64 14.27 -7.89 -8.56
N TYR A 65 14.33 -7.50 -7.28
CA TYR A 65 13.24 -7.73 -6.33
C TYR A 65 12.06 -6.77 -6.53
N ALA A 66 12.33 -5.52 -6.91
CA ALA A 66 11.29 -4.54 -7.20
C ALA A 66 10.42 -4.98 -8.40
N ILE A 67 11.04 -5.58 -9.42
CA ILE A 67 10.32 -6.12 -10.58
C ILE A 67 9.40 -7.28 -10.14
N GLU A 68 9.92 -8.22 -9.35
CA GLU A 68 9.15 -9.38 -8.89
C GLU A 68 8.01 -8.97 -7.96
N MET A 69 8.25 -8.01 -7.05
CA MET A 69 7.21 -7.51 -6.14
C MET A 69 6.04 -6.88 -6.89
N ASN A 70 6.31 -6.03 -7.90
CA ASN A 70 5.25 -5.44 -8.73
C ASN A 70 4.42 -6.52 -9.44
N ARG A 71 5.06 -7.57 -9.94
CA ARG A 71 4.38 -8.69 -10.59
C ARG A 71 3.47 -9.45 -9.62
N LEU A 72 3.96 -9.77 -8.43
CA LEU A 72 3.19 -10.48 -7.40
C LEU A 72 1.96 -9.68 -6.96
N ILE A 73 2.09 -8.36 -6.83
CA ILE A 73 0.98 -7.49 -6.43
C ILE A 73 -0.10 -7.45 -7.51
N GLN A 74 0.27 -7.30 -8.79
CA GLN A 74 -0.69 -7.38 -9.89
C GLN A 74 -1.45 -8.71 -9.91
N LEU A 75 -0.77 -9.84 -9.68
CA LEU A 75 -1.40 -11.16 -9.63
C LEU A 75 -2.41 -11.27 -8.48
N GLN A 76 -2.10 -10.75 -7.30
CA GLN A 76 -3.01 -10.75 -6.15
C GLN A 76 -4.24 -9.87 -6.39
N MET A 77 -4.08 -8.74 -7.07
CA MET A 77 -5.19 -7.83 -7.36
C MET A 77 -6.23 -8.44 -8.30
N VAL A 78 -5.79 -9.18 -9.33
CA VAL A 78 -6.70 -9.88 -10.27
C VAL A 78 -7.58 -10.92 -9.54
N GLY A 79 -7.08 -11.52 -8.47
CA GLY A 79 -7.82 -12.52 -7.67
C GLY A 79 -8.64 -11.95 -6.52
N ALA A 80 -8.41 -10.69 -6.13
CA ALA A 80 -9.04 -10.06 -4.96
C ALA A 80 -10.24 -9.16 -5.30
N ILE A 81 -10.41 -8.80 -6.58
CA ILE A 81 -11.58 -8.06 -7.06
C ILE A 81 -12.66 -9.09 -7.44
N GLY A 82 -13.51 -9.41 -6.46
CA GLY A 82 -14.66 -10.32 -6.57
C GLY A 82 -15.68 -10.02 -5.49
#